data_AF-A3JYZ6-F1
#
_entry.id   AF-A3JYZ6-F1
#
_cell.length_a   1.000
_cell.length_b   1.000
_cell.length_c   1.000
_cell.angle_alpha   90.00
_cell.angle_beta   90.00
_cell.angle_gamma   90.00
#
_symmetry.space_group_name_H-M   'P 1'
#
loop_
_entity.id
_entity.type
_entity.pdbx_description
1 polymer ?
#
loop_
_entity_poly.entity_id
_entity_poly.type
_entity_poly.pdbx_seq_one_letter_code
_entity_poly.pdbx_strand_id
1 'polypeptide(L)'
;MSAADLHARWQAHWHDILDASPLVTDPRPDPLPPCDSDARLHFGIWRLPATDCPAAFAPLPEGAALGERAALWPLDMRRLPRNEAHALLRTAVADLRLFGLDAPESDAPIRFETPFPDALDGTDAPTINMDDALWNMAAARSPAHEAALAFLSEPFYRAADSYDVAHWLMWPLVAPNDAPDVYYPFALLRAGGWAAGWHSDGALVLVETDISHA
;
A
#
# COMPACT_ATOMS: atom_id res chain seq x y z
N MET A 1 7.42 -15.64 21.31
CA MET A 1 6.07 -15.16 20.97
C MET A 1 5.85 -15.46 19.50
N SER A 2 4.76 -16.15 19.16
CA SER A 2 4.46 -16.55 17.78
C SER A 2 3.86 -15.38 16.97
N ALA A 3 3.80 -15.52 15.64
CA ALA A 3 3.10 -14.57 14.78
C ALA A 3 1.61 -14.46 15.15
N ALA A 4 0.97 -15.58 15.51
CA ALA A 4 -0.42 -15.59 15.97
C ALA A 4 -0.60 -14.81 17.28
N ASP A 5 0.33 -14.93 18.23
CA ASP A 5 0.29 -14.14 19.47
C ASP A 5 0.46 -12.64 19.21
N LEU A 6 1.30 -12.27 18.24
CA LEU A 6 1.48 -10.87 17.82
C LEU A 6 0.20 -10.33 17.17
N HIS A 7 -0.37 -11.06 16.21
CA HIS A 7 -1.60 -10.69 15.51
C HIS A 7 -2.76 -10.50 16.49
N ALA A 8 -2.97 -11.45 17.41
CA ALA A 8 -4.03 -11.34 18.41
C ALA A 8 -3.87 -10.09 19.29
N ARG A 9 -2.63 -9.74 19.67
CA ARG A 9 -2.35 -8.52 20.46
C ARG A 9 -2.62 -7.25 19.67
N TRP A 10 -2.18 -7.19 18.41
CA TRP A 10 -2.41 -6.02 17.56
C TRP A 10 -3.88 -5.86 17.20
N GLN A 11 -4.58 -6.95 16.90
CA GLN A 11 -6.02 -6.97 16.67
C GLN A 11 -6.79 -6.44 17.89
N ALA A 12 -6.47 -6.94 19.09
CA ALA A 12 -7.09 -6.44 20.32
C ALA A 12 -6.82 -4.95 20.54
N HIS A 13 -5.57 -4.49 20.34
CA HIS A 13 -5.19 -3.08 20.45
C HIS A 13 -5.95 -2.19 19.47
N TRP A 14 -6.10 -2.61 18.22
CA TRP A 14 -6.86 -1.86 17.22
C TRP A 14 -8.34 -1.77 17.61
N HIS A 15 -8.95 -2.85 18.10
CA HIS A 15 -10.32 -2.78 18.60
C HIS A 15 -10.47 -1.85 19.80
N ASP A 16 -9.51 -1.81 20.73
CA ASP A 16 -9.58 -0.90 21.88
C ASP A 16 -9.58 0.57 21.42
N ILE A 17 -8.83 0.89 20.36
CA ILE A 17 -8.83 2.23 19.74
C ILE A 17 -10.16 2.50 19.02
N LEU A 18 -10.67 1.54 18.26
CA LEU A 18 -11.96 1.66 17.58
C LEU A 18 -13.10 1.84 18.58
N ASP A 19 -13.10 1.12 19.70
CA ASP A 19 -14.09 1.22 20.77
C ASP A 19 -14.08 2.59 21.46
N ALA A 20 -12.91 3.24 21.52
CA ALA A 20 -12.75 4.57 22.09
C ALA A 20 -13.18 5.69 21.14
N SER A 21 -13.30 5.42 19.83
CA SER A 21 -13.64 6.42 18.82
C SER A 21 -15.15 6.62 18.68
N PRO A 22 -15.67 7.85 18.83
CA PRO A 22 -17.09 8.12 18.62
C PRO A 22 -17.53 7.98 17.14
N LEU A 23 -16.59 7.90 16.20
CA LEU A 23 -16.87 7.76 14.77
C LEU A 23 -17.12 6.30 14.35
N VAL A 24 -16.72 5.34 15.19
CA VAL A 24 -16.87 3.91 14.92
C VAL A 24 -18.02 3.36 15.74
N THR A 25 -19.16 3.18 15.10
CA THR A 25 -20.40 2.70 15.74
C THR A 25 -20.60 1.20 15.63
N ASP A 26 -19.80 0.53 14.79
CA ASP A 26 -19.85 -0.92 14.60
C ASP A 26 -19.46 -1.64 15.90
N PRO A 27 -20.31 -2.55 16.42
CA PRO A 27 -20.05 -3.23 17.67
C PRO A 27 -18.82 -4.14 17.56
N ARG A 28 -18.06 -4.26 18.65
CA ARG A 28 -16.95 -5.21 18.73
C ARG A 28 -17.46 -6.65 18.64
N PRO A 29 -16.90 -7.49 17.75
CA PRO A 29 -17.20 -8.92 17.72
C PRO A 29 -16.80 -9.62 19.03
N ASP A 30 -17.61 -10.57 19.50
CA ASP A 30 -17.28 -11.45 20.62
C ASP A 30 -17.72 -12.89 20.29
N PRO A 31 -16.78 -13.83 20.07
CA PRO A 31 -15.33 -13.64 20.10
C PRO A 31 -14.79 -12.83 18.91
N LEU A 32 -13.54 -12.35 19.02
CA LEU A 32 -12.85 -11.74 17.87
C LEU A 32 -12.68 -12.77 16.74
N PRO A 33 -12.99 -12.42 15.48
CA PRO A 33 -12.79 -13.31 14.34
C PRO A 33 -11.28 -13.44 14.03
N PRO A 34 -10.88 -14.41 13.18
CA PRO A 34 -9.56 -14.41 12.57
C PRO A 34 -9.24 -13.07 11.87
N CYS A 35 -7.99 -12.61 11.96
CA CYS A 35 -7.57 -11.30 11.46
C CYS A 35 -7.83 -11.10 9.95
N ASP A 36 -7.76 -12.17 9.15
CA ASP A 36 -8.04 -12.16 7.70
C ASP A 36 -9.53 -12.03 7.37
N SER A 37 -10.41 -12.11 8.36
CA SER A 37 -11.87 -12.01 8.22
C SER A 37 -12.49 -10.91 9.11
N ASP A 38 -11.66 -10.11 9.78
CA ASP A 38 -12.09 -9.05 10.68
C ASP A 38 -12.46 -7.76 9.91
N ALA A 39 -13.67 -7.75 9.34
CA ALA A 39 -14.15 -6.60 8.58
C ALA A 39 -14.17 -5.30 9.41
N ARG A 40 -14.47 -5.37 10.71
CA ARG A 40 -14.47 -4.18 11.57
C ARG A 40 -13.07 -3.57 11.63
N LEU A 41 -12.04 -4.41 11.73
CA LEU A 41 -10.65 -3.96 11.71
C LEU A 41 -10.25 -3.44 10.33
N HIS A 42 -10.58 -4.17 9.25
CA HIS A 42 -10.18 -3.84 7.87
C HIS A 42 -10.70 -2.48 7.40
N PHE A 43 -11.88 -2.07 7.85
CA PHE A 43 -12.50 -0.80 7.44
C PHE A 43 -12.52 0.26 8.54
N GLY A 44 -12.58 -0.14 9.81
CA GLY A 44 -12.79 0.78 10.93
C GLY A 44 -11.62 1.72 11.14
N ILE A 45 -10.38 1.25 10.92
CA ILE A 45 -9.17 2.04 11.17
C ILE A 45 -9.12 3.31 10.30
N TRP A 46 -9.63 3.23 9.07
CA TRP A 46 -9.64 4.33 8.10
C TRP A 46 -10.72 5.38 8.38
N ARG A 47 -11.64 5.08 9.30
CA ARG A 47 -12.65 6.03 9.80
C ARG A 47 -12.16 6.80 11.01
N LEU A 48 -11.00 6.45 11.56
CA LEU A 48 -10.41 7.19 12.68
C LEU A 48 -9.97 8.59 12.21
N PRO A 49 -10.04 9.60 13.10
CA PRO A 49 -9.36 10.87 12.85
C PRO A 49 -7.86 10.62 12.61
N ALA A 50 -7.24 11.40 11.71
CA ALA A 50 -5.81 11.30 11.42
C ALA A 50 -4.92 11.44 12.68
N THR A 51 -5.42 12.12 13.72
CA THR A 51 -4.74 12.25 15.03
C THR A 51 -4.65 10.94 15.81
N ASP A 52 -5.56 10.01 15.55
CA ASP A 52 -5.71 8.77 16.31
C ASP A 52 -5.04 7.59 15.60
N CYS A 53 -4.82 7.70 14.27
CA CYS A 53 -4.10 6.71 13.48
C CYS A 53 -2.72 6.34 14.06
N PRO A 54 -1.83 7.28 14.47
CA PRO A 54 -0.53 6.93 15.02
C PRO A 54 -0.59 6.00 16.25
N ALA A 55 -1.63 6.13 17.08
CA ALA A 55 -1.80 5.28 18.25
C ALA A 55 -2.07 3.81 17.87
N ALA A 56 -2.74 3.56 16.74
CA ALA A 56 -3.00 2.22 16.25
C ALA A 56 -1.74 1.53 15.74
N PHE A 57 -0.83 2.28 15.13
CA PHE A 57 0.41 1.73 14.59
C PHE A 57 1.53 1.61 15.63
N ALA A 58 1.47 2.34 16.74
CA ALA A 58 2.53 2.39 17.76
C ALA A 58 3.06 1.03 18.26
N PRO A 59 2.26 -0.04 18.43
CA PRO A 59 2.77 -1.34 18.88
C PRO A 59 3.44 -2.19 17.79
N LEU A 60 3.36 -1.79 16.52
CA LEU A 60 3.97 -2.50 15.40
C LEU A 60 5.46 -2.10 15.27
N PRO A 61 6.31 -2.95 14.66
CA PRO A 61 7.62 -2.54 14.17
C PRO A 61 7.46 -1.32 13.25
N GLU A 62 8.36 -0.33 13.40
CA GLU A 62 8.29 0.93 12.64
C GLU A 62 6.95 1.67 12.77
N GLY A 63 6.24 1.47 13.89
CA GLY A 63 4.90 2.00 14.12
C GLY A 63 4.76 3.51 13.96
N ALA A 64 5.79 4.29 14.30
CA ALA A 64 5.80 5.74 14.09
C ALA A 64 5.77 6.09 12.60
N ALA A 65 6.66 5.49 11.79
CA ALA A 65 6.74 5.72 10.35
C ALA A 65 5.49 5.20 9.61
N LEU A 66 4.93 4.07 10.06
CA LEU A 66 3.65 3.56 9.56
C LEU A 66 2.50 4.52 9.86
N GLY A 67 2.43 5.03 11.10
CA GLY A 67 1.41 5.98 11.52
C GLY A 67 1.48 7.31 10.75
N GLU A 68 2.70 7.80 10.49
CA GLU A 68 2.93 8.99 9.66
C GLU A 68 2.40 8.78 8.23
N ARG A 69 2.68 7.62 7.61
CA ARG A 69 2.15 7.31 6.26
C ARG A 69 0.65 7.13 6.24
N ALA A 70 0.09 6.41 7.22
CA ALA A 70 -1.35 6.22 7.33
C ALA A 70 -2.08 7.55 7.50
N ALA A 71 -1.51 8.52 8.22
CA ALA A 71 -2.07 9.86 8.37
C ALA A 71 -2.01 10.71 7.08
N LEU A 72 -1.17 10.33 6.10
CA LEU A 72 -1.14 10.95 4.78
C LEU A 72 -2.16 10.33 3.81
N TRP A 73 -2.79 9.21 4.16
CA TRP A 73 -3.79 8.55 3.32
C TRP A 73 -5.22 8.98 3.70
N PRO A 74 -6.12 9.26 2.73
CA PRO A 74 -5.85 9.32 1.30
C PRO A 74 -4.94 10.49 0.91
N LEU A 75 -4.05 10.24 -0.07
CA LEU A 75 -3.23 11.31 -0.63
C LEU A 75 -4.14 12.35 -1.30
N ASP A 76 -4.08 13.60 -0.86
CA ASP A 76 -4.85 14.71 -1.42
C ASP A 76 -4.26 15.15 -2.77
N MET A 77 -4.66 14.42 -3.82
CA MET A 77 -4.24 14.65 -5.20
C MET A 77 -5.45 14.91 -6.09
N ARG A 78 -5.39 16.01 -6.83
CA ARG A 78 -6.26 16.21 -8.01
C ARG A 78 -5.83 15.28 -9.13
N ARG A 79 -6.71 15.03 -10.11
CA ARG A 79 -6.37 14.27 -11.32
C ARG A 79 -5.07 14.77 -11.93
N LEU A 80 -4.13 13.86 -12.09
CA LEU A 80 -2.82 14.14 -12.64
C LEU A 80 -2.94 14.28 -14.18
N PRO A 81 -2.50 15.39 -14.78
CA PRO A 81 -2.46 15.52 -16.24
C PRO A 81 -1.61 14.43 -16.90
N ARG A 82 -1.95 14.01 -18.12
CA ARG A 82 -1.24 12.92 -18.84
C ARG A 82 0.26 13.13 -18.92
N ASN A 83 0.72 14.35 -19.17
CA ASN A 83 2.15 14.68 -19.25
C ASN A 83 2.86 14.52 -17.90
N GLU A 84 2.18 14.84 -16.80
CA GLU A 84 2.70 14.66 -15.45
C GLU A 84 2.73 13.17 -15.06
N ALA A 85 1.67 12.42 -15.37
CA ALA A 85 1.62 10.97 -15.18
C ALA A 85 2.70 10.24 -15.97
N HIS A 86 2.93 10.65 -17.22
CA HIS A 86 4.00 10.13 -18.06
C HIS A 86 5.39 10.37 -17.45
N ALA A 87 5.68 11.61 -17.01
CA ALA A 87 6.96 11.93 -16.39
C ALA A 87 7.17 11.19 -15.07
N LEU A 88 6.10 11.05 -14.28
CA LEU A 88 6.13 10.33 -13.02
C LEU A 88 6.40 8.84 -13.22
N LEU A 89 5.71 8.18 -14.17
CA LEU A 89 5.95 6.77 -14.47
C LEU A 89 7.39 6.52 -14.92
N ARG A 90 7.95 7.35 -15.81
CA ARG A 90 9.36 7.20 -16.24
C ARG A 90 10.34 7.31 -15.07
N THR A 91 10.09 8.23 -14.16
CA THR A 91 10.93 8.39 -12.96
C THR A 91 10.80 7.18 -12.05
N ALA A 92 9.57 6.70 -11.84
CA ALA A 92 9.29 5.53 -11.01
C ALA A 92 10.03 4.27 -11.49
N VAL A 93 9.97 3.96 -12.79
CA VAL A 93 10.68 2.79 -13.34
C VAL A 93 12.20 2.98 -13.34
N ALA A 94 12.69 4.21 -13.49
CA ALA A 94 14.11 4.49 -13.33
C ALA A 94 14.58 4.22 -11.90
N ASP A 95 13.79 4.63 -10.90
CA ASP A 95 14.09 4.41 -9.49
C ASP A 95 14.07 2.92 -9.12
N LEU A 96 13.13 2.13 -9.64
CA LEU A 96 13.13 0.66 -9.49
C LEU A 96 14.44 0.04 -9.99
N ARG A 97 14.93 0.48 -11.15
CA ARG A 97 16.20 -0.02 -11.72
C ARG A 97 17.41 0.43 -10.92
N LEU A 98 17.43 1.68 -10.45
CA LEU A 98 18.48 2.18 -9.55
C LEU A 98 18.52 1.42 -8.23
N PHE A 99 17.36 0.94 -7.77
CA PHE A 99 17.24 0.05 -6.62
C PHE A 99 17.75 -1.38 -6.89
N GLY A 100 18.06 -1.71 -8.15
CA GLY A 100 18.59 -3.01 -8.56
C GLY A 100 17.53 -4.05 -8.91
N LEU A 101 16.28 -3.62 -9.13
CA LEU A 101 15.20 -4.49 -9.57
C LEU A 101 15.18 -4.61 -11.09
N ASP A 102 14.80 -5.80 -11.57
CA ASP A 102 14.40 -5.93 -12.96
C ASP A 102 13.08 -5.16 -13.16
N ALA A 103 13.09 -4.24 -14.11
CA ALA A 103 11.99 -3.32 -14.36
C ALA A 103 12.12 -2.78 -15.81
N PRO A 104 11.00 -2.29 -16.40
CA PRO A 104 10.99 -1.76 -17.76
C PRO A 104 12.04 -0.67 -17.96
N GLU A 105 12.55 -0.55 -19.19
CA GLU A 105 13.44 0.57 -19.53
C GLU A 105 12.71 1.91 -19.32
N SER A 106 13.38 2.86 -18.66
CA SER A 106 12.75 4.15 -18.33
C SER A 106 12.46 5.01 -19.56
N ASP A 107 13.12 4.72 -20.68
CA ASP A 107 12.85 5.34 -21.95
C ASP A 107 11.85 4.59 -22.84
N ALA A 108 11.31 3.45 -22.38
CA ALA A 108 10.32 2.66 -23.09
C ALA A 108 9.10 3.50 -23.50
N PRO A 109 8.46 3.19 -24.65
CA PRO A 109 7.23 3.86 -25.06
C PRO A 109 6.14 3.69 -24.00
N ILE A 110 5.48 4.80 -23.63
CA ILE A 110 4.31 4.80 -22.75
C ILE A 110 3.04 4.98 -23.60
N ARG A 111 2.12 4.03 -23.51
CA ARG A 111 0.79 4.06 -24.14
C ARG A 111 -0.25 4.53 -23.12
N PHE A 112 -1.21 5.31 -23.59
CA PHE A 112 -2.38 5.69 -22.79
C PHE A 112 -3.57 4.87 -23.26
N GLU A 113 -4.12 4.02 -22.39
CA GLU A 113 -5.12 3.03 -22.75
C GLU A 113 -6.38 3.11 -21.87
N THR A 114 -7.46 2.51 -22.34
CA THR A 114 -8.81 2.55 -21.75
C THR A 114 -9.66 1.45 -22.40
N PRO A 115 -10.67 0.86 -21.73
CA PRO A 115 -11.14 1.15 -20.36
C PRO A 115 -10.33 0.44 -19.26
N PHE A 116 -10.41 0.97 -18.04
CA PHE A 116 -9.99 0.24 -16.83
C PHE A 116 -11.12 -0.72 -16.39
N PRO A 117 -10.84 -1.96 -15.94
CA PRO A 117 -9.51 -2.56 -15.83
C PRO A 117 -9.02 -3.27 -17.10
N ASP A 118 -9.87 -3.49 -18.11
CA ASP A 118 -9.61 -4.32 -19.29
C ASP A 118 -8.29 -3.99 -20.03
N ALA A 119 -7.89 -2.71 -20.08
CA ALA A 119 -6.65 -2.28 -20.71
C ALA A 119 -5.37 -2.75 -19.98
N LEU A 120 -5.49 -3.27 -18.75
CA LEU A 120 -4.38 -3.91 -18.03
C LEU A 120 -4.33 -5.43 -18.25
N ASP A 121 -5.29 -6.02 -18.96
CA ASP A 121 -5.30 -7.45 -19.21
C ASP A 121 -4.05 -7.87 -20.00
N GLY A 122 -3.27 -8.79 -19.44
CA GLY A 122 -1.99 -9.23 -20.03
C GLY A 122 -0.84 -8.24 -19.86
N THR A 123 -0.96 -7.31 -18.91
CA THR A 123 0.16 -6.52 -18.39
C THR A 123 0.59 -7.02 -17.02
N ASP A 124 1.87 -6.86 -16.71
CA ASP A 124 2.40 -6.97 -15.35
C ASP A 124 2.44 -5.59 -14.69
N ALA A 125 2.34 -5.53 -13.36
CA ALA A 125 2.64 -4.29 -12.65
C ALA A 125 4.13 -3.95 -12.84
N PRO A 126 4.52 -2.68 -13.09
CA PRO A 126 5.93 -2.31 -13.15
C PRO A 126 6.71 -2.67 -11.87
N THR A 127 6.00 -2.79 -10.75
CA THR A 127 6.47 -3.14 -9.41
C THR A 127 6.54 -4.64 -9.13
N ILE A 128 6.14 -5.53 -10.05
CA ILE A 128 5.97 -6.97 -9.81
C ILE A 128 7.16 -7.65 -9.11
N ASN A 129 8.40 -7.36 -9.56
CA ASN A 129 9.60 -7.93 -8.97
C ASN A 129 9.87 -7.41 -7.54
N MET A 130 9.40 -6.20 -7.24
CA MET A 130 9.46 -5.66 -5.89
C MET A 130 8.39 -6.28 -4.99
N ASP A 131 7.18 -6.47 -5.52
CA ASP A 131 6.07 -7.10 -4.81
C ASP A 131 6.47 -8.52 -4.36
N ASP A 132 7.14 -9.28 -5.24
CA ASP A 132 7.71 -10.59 -4.94
C ASP A 132 8.82 -10.55 -3.87
N ALA A 133 9.61 -9.47 -3.83
CA ALA A 133 10.70 -9.30 -2.88
C ALA A 133 10.23 -8.84 -1.49
N LEU A 134 9.06 -8.21 -1.41
CA LEU A 134 8.58 -7.48 -0.22
C LEU A 134 8.54 -8.37 1.04
N TRP A 135 8.01 -9.59 0.91
CA TRP A 135 7.96 -10.57 1.99
C TRP A 135 9.34 -11.00 2.48
N ASN A 136 10.26 -11.23 1.54
CA ASN A 136 11.63 -11.61 1.86
C ASN A 136 12.36 -10.47 2.58
N MET A 137 12.10 -9.22 2.19
CA MET A 137 12.66 -8.05 2.86
C MET A 137 12.15 -7.91 4.30
N ALA A 138 10.86 -8.11 4.55
CA ALA A 138 10.30 -8.12 5.90
C ALA A 138 10.90 -9.24 6.77
N ALA A 139 10.94 -10.46 6.24
CA ALA A 139 11.50 -11.63 6.91
C ALA A 139 12.99 -11.46 7.25
N ALA A 140 13.75 -10.80 6.37
CA ALA A 140 15.17 -10.50 6.60
C ALA A 140 15.40 -9.51 7.76
N ARG A 141 14.42 -8.67 8.10
CA ARG A 141 14.53 -7.76 9.26
C ARG A 141 14.30 -8.49 10.57
N SER A 142 13.12 -9.07 10.76
CA SER A 142 12.79 -9.91 11.92
C SER A 142 11.45 -10.61 11.75
N PRO A 143 11.19 -11.69 12.53
CA PRO A 143 9.87 -12.34 12.56
C PRO A 143 8.71 -11.39 12.92
N ALA A 144 8.98 -10.31 13.65
CA ALA A 144 7.96 -9.33 13.98
C ALA A 144 7.61 -8.44 12.77
N HIS A 145 8.55 -8.12 11.89
CA HIS A 145 8.28 -7.35 10.67
C HIS A 145 7.48 -8.18 9.66
N GLU A 146 7.86 -9.45 9.47
CA GLU A 146 7.09 -10.38 8.64
C GLU A 146 5.64 -10.55 9.17
N ALA A 147 5.49 -10.72 10.49
CA ALA A 147 4.17 -10.77 11.11
C ALA A 147 3.40 -9.46 10.92
N ALA A 148 4.05 -8.29 11.06
CA ALA A 148 3.40 -6.99 10.86
C ALA A 148 2.93 -6.81 9.42
N LEU A 149 3.74 -7.23 8.45
CA LEU A 149 3.37 -7.21 7.04
C LEU A 149 2.11 -8.05 6.77
N ALA A 150 2.05 -9.27 7.30
CA ALA A 150 0.86 -10.13 7.21
C ALA A 150 -0.37 -9.58 7.93
N PHE A 151 -0.18 -8.88 9.04
CA PHE A 151 -1.28 -8.26 9.75
C PHE A 151 -1.88 -7.07 8.97
N LEU A 152 -1.04 -6.29 8.30
CA LEU A 152 -1.44 -5.06 7.62
C LEU A 152 -1.85 -5.23 6.16
N SER A 153 -1.48 -6.33 5.51
CA SER A 153 -1.72 -6.52 4.07
C SER A 153 -3.18 -6.33 3.68
N GLU A 154 -4.10 -6.98 4.39
CA GLU A 154 -5.54 -6.90 4.11
C GLU A 154 -6.13 -5.54 4.53
N PRO A 155 -5.91 -5.01 5.76
CA PRO A 155 -6.36 -3.66 6.11
C PRO A 155 -5.93 -2.57 5.12
N PHE A 156 -4.68 -2.63 4.64
CA PHE A 156 -4.12 -1.60 3.75
C PHE A 156 -4.62 -1.78 2.32
N TYR A 157 -4.76 -3.02 1.85
CA TYR A 157 -5.39 -3.29 0.56
C TYR A 157 -6.84 -2.80 0.53
N ARG A 158 -7.61 -3.06 1.60
CA ARG A 158 -9.01 -2.60 1.73
C ARG A 158 -9.15 -1.08 1.78
N ALA A 159 -8.15 -0.38 2.30
CA ALA A 159 -8.10 1.08 2.33
C ALA A 159 -7.97 1.72 0.94
N ALA A 160 -7.21 1.06 0.07
CA ALA A 160 -6.69 1.69 -1.13
C ALA A 160 -7.19 1.06 -2.44
N ASP A 161 -7.73 -0.15 -2.36
CA ASP A 161 -8.09 -0.99 -3.51
C ASP A 161 -6.98 -0.96 -4.59
N SER A 162 -5.74 -1.10 -4.11
CA SER A 162 -4.50 -0.97 -4.89
C SER A 162 -3.31 -1.54 -4.11
N TYR A 163 -2.61 -2.51 -4.71
CA TYR A 163 -1.38 -3.03 -4.15
C TYR A 163 -0.27 -1.98 -4.09
N ASP A 164 -0.14 -1.11 -5.10
CA ASP A 164 0.87 -0.04 -5.11
C ASP A 164 0.76 0.86 -3.87
N VAL A 165 -0.46 1.25 -3.50
CA VAL A 165 -0.69 2.08 -2.33
C VAL A 165 -0.53 1.27 -1.04
N ALA A 166 -1.03 0.04 -0.99
CA ALA A 166 -0.88 -0.82 0.18
C ALA A 166 0.62 -1.08 0.48
N HIS A 167 1.41 -1.37 -0.54
CA HIS A 167 2.85 -1.58 -0.43
C HIS A 167 3.60 -0.29 -0.11
N TRP A 168 3.18 0.86 -0.65
CA TRP A 168 3.69 2.16 -0.21
C TRP A 168 3.44 2.39 1.28
N LEU A 169 2.23 2.14 1.78
CA LEU A 169 1.91 2.29 3.19
C LEU A 169 2.76 1.34 4.07
N MET A 170 3.04 0.11 3.61
CA MET A 170 3.86 -0.88 4.32
C MET A 170 5.37 -0.71 4.13
N TRP A 171 5.83 0.15 3.22
CA TRP A 171 7.25 0.33 2.89
C TRP A 171 8.18 0.51 4.11
N PRO A 172 7.81 1.24 5.19
CA PRO A 172 8.66 1.35 6.38
C PRO A 172 9.03 -0.01 6.99
N LEU A 173 8.18 -1.03 6.86
CA LEU A 173 8.43 -2.36 7.40
C LEU A 173 9.53 -3.12 6.67
N VAL A 174 9.87 -2.73 5.45
CA VAL A 174 10.76 -3.52 4.59
C VAL A 174 12.00 -2.74 4.19
N ALA A 175 11.86 -1.44 4.00
CA ALA A 175 12.90 -0.58 3.46
C ALA A 175 14.04 -0.33 4.46
N PRO A 176 15.31 -0.47 4.05
CA PRO A 176 16.43 0.15 4.76
C PRO A 176 16.17 1.66 4.98
N ASN A 177 16.70 2.23 6.06
CA ASN A 177 16.44 3.64 6.41
C ASN A 177 16.91 4.65 5.35
N ASP A 178 17.84 4.27 4.48
CA ASP A 178 18.41 5.06 3.39
C ASP A 178 17.89 4.64 2.00
N ALA A 179 16.98 3.67 1.94
CA ALA A 179 16.42 3.23 0.68
C ALA A 179 15.47 4.30 0.09
N PRO A 180 15.53 4.55 -1.24
CA PRO A 180 14.53 5.37 -1.90
C PRO A 180 13.14 4.74 -1.76
N ASP A 181 12.10 5.57 -1.72
CA ASP A 181 10.73 5.09 -1.70
C ASP A 181 10.27 4.75 -3.12
N VAL A 182 10.44 3.49 -3.49
CA VAL A 182 10.13 3.02 -4.85
C VAL A 182 8.63 2.91 -5.11
N TYR A 183 7.79 2.82 -4.08
CA TYR A 183 6.34 2.71 -4.23
C TYR A 183 5.63 4.06 -4.24
N TYR A 184 6.20 5.10 -3.61
CA TYR A 184 5.57 6.40 -3.53
C TYR A 184 5.17 7.01 -4.89
N PRO A 185 6.00 6.94 -5.95
CA PRO A 185 5.59 7.39 -7.28
C PRO A 185 4.35 6.66 -7.83
N PHE A 186 4.22 5.36 -7.55
CA PHE A 186 3.06 4.56 -7.96
C PHE A 186 1.81 4.90 -7.13
N ALA A 187 1.97 5.14 -5.83
CA ALA A 187 0.89 5.65 -4.99
C ALA A 187 0.39 7.02 -5.47
N LEU A 188 1.29 7.91 -5.90
CA LEU A 188 0.94 9.20 -6.51
C LEU A 188 0.22 9.05 -7.85
N LEU A 189 0.63 8.09 -8.70
CA LEU A 189 -0.09 7.77 -9.94
C LEU A 189 -1.52 7.32 -9.63
N ARG A 190 -1.69 6.41 -8.67
CA ARG A 190 -3.01 5.91 -8.25
C ARG A 190 -3.89 7.02 -7.70
N ALA A 191 -3.38 7.84 -6.78
CA ALA A 191 -4.09 9.00 -6.26
C ALA A 191 -4.42 10.03 -7.36
N GLY A 192 -3.57 10.13 -8.38
CA GLY A 192 -3.78 10.97 -9.56
C GLY A 192 -4.78 10.43 -10.59
N GLY A 193 -5.36 9.24 -10.37
CA GLY A 193 -6.33 8.60 -11.26
C GLY A 193 -5.70 7.80 -12.40
N TRP A 194 -4.55 7.17 -12.15
CA TRP A 194 -3.84 6.34 -13.12
C TRP A 194 -3.46 4.98 -12.52
N ALA A 195 -3.57 3.93 -13.32
CA ALA A 195 -2.92 2.65 -13.08
C ALA A 195 -1.82 2.43 -14.12
N ALA A 196 -0.74 1.77 -13.72
CA ALA A 196 0.39 1.49 -14.60
C ALA A 196 0.50 -0.01 -14.89
N GLY A 197 0.88 -0.33 -16.13
CA GLY A 197 1.14 -1.69 -16.58
C GLY A 197 2.39 -1.78 -17.43
N TRP A 198 2.91 -2.99 -17.56
CA TRP A 198 4.05 -3.34 -18.38
C TRP A 198 3.69 -4.53 -19.27
N HIS A 199 3.77 -4.33 -20.58
CA HIS A 199 3.58 -5.43 -21.53
C HIS A 199 4.86 -6.22 -21.75
N SER A 200 4.68 -7.49 -22.12
CA SER A 200 5.77 -8.38 -22.55
C SER A 200 6.59 -7.87 -23.75
N ASP A 201 6.07 -6.91 -24.54
CA ASP A 201 6.80 -6.24 -25.63
C ASP A 201 7.75 -5.13 -25.13
N GLY A 202 7.79 -4.88 -23.82
CA GLY A 202 8.60 -3.84 -23.20
C GLY A 202 7.91 -2.49 -23.08
N ALA A 203 6.70 -2.31 -23.65
CA ALA A 203 5.98 -1.05 -23.54
C ALA A 203 5.35 -0.86 -22.16
N LEU A 204 5.36 0.37 -21.70
CA LEU A 204 4.64 0.80 -20.51
C LEU A 204 3.24 1.28 -20.88
N VAL A 205 2.29 1.12 -19.97
CA VAL A 205 0.91 1.55 -20.15
C VAL A 205 0.47 2.39 -18.96
N LEU A 206 -0.25 3.47 -19.24
CA LEU A 206 -1.02 4.23 -18.27
C LEU A 206 -2.50 4.11 -18.63
N VAL A 207 -3.29 3.59 -17.69
CA VAL A 207 -4.73 3.44 -17.83
C VAL A 207 -5.41 4.40 -16.87
N GLU A 208 -6.34 5.21 -17.40
CA GLU A 208 -7.10 6.16 -16.59
C GLU A 208 -8.08 5.42 -15.67
N THR A 209 -8.06 5.74 -14.39
CA THR A 209 -8.92 5.14 -13.36
C THR A 209 -9.73 6.21 -12.66
N ASP A 210 -10.84 5.82 -12.03
CA ASP A 210 -11.54 6.73 -11.12
C ASP A 210 -10.61 7.15 -9.97
N ILE A 211 -10.79 8.39 -9.52
CA ILE A 211 -10.20 8.88 -8.28
C ILE A 211 -11.23 8.54 -7.21
N SER A 212 -11.28 7.28 -6.82
CA SER A 212 -12.07 6.85 -5.68
C SER A 212 -11.16 6.86 -4.46
N HIS A 213 -11.39 7.78 -3.54
CA HIS A 213 -10.96 7.61 -2.16
C HIS A 213 -11.96 6.63 -1.54
N ALA A 214 -11.58 5.35 -1.45
CA ALA A 214 -12.39 4.34 -0.75
C ALA A 214 -12.56 4.72 0.73
#